data_AF-A0A524C4A6-F1
#
_entry.id   AF-A0A524C4A6-F1
#
_cell.length_a   1.000
_cell.length_b   1.000
_cell.length_c   1.000
_cell.angle_alpha   90.00
_cell.angle_beta   90.00
_cell.angle_gamma   90.00
#
_symmetry.space_group_name_H-M   'P 1'
#
loop_
_entity.id
_entity.type
_entity.pdbx_description
1 polymer ?
#
loop_
_entity_poly.entity_id
_entity_poly.type
_entity_poly.pdbx_seq_one_letter_code
_entity_poly.pdbx_strand_id
1 'polypeptide(L)'
;MPSISSASQIKKRTLSFLQKIPKENFLQKSQELIIPLIDHLKHEYAIIPERERIGKGAIYICKHIAKELVSFLINTLQFESNNCLDLCREFYRYDMKNDFLLLKYLSLLILAEFLSKSPQYLHRAIDLIELGATDEEWSVRETSIYPIISCLKKNPDTTLEYLNNLTNRSNENLRRLSSESLRPSGAIKWLRNANKNDKVLHLLSKLRADNSIYVRKSVGNNLKDLSKYMPEKILNLMGNWIKSSKIKVKDDLASEKRLNKEQRNVIWTIKHAMRWIRKRDPKCNKELKEILGINYILYFDEKSNKYAKPN
;
A
#
# COMPACT_ATOMS: atom_id res chain seq x y z
N MET A 1 21.66 -26.80 3.98
CA MET A 1 20.73 -26.46 5.09
C MET A 1 19.91 -25.23 4.71
N PRO A 2 18.62 -25.15 5.08
CA PRO A 2 17.84 -23.93 4.84
C PRO A 2 18.47 -22.74 5.57
N SER A 3 18.42 -21.54 4.97
CA SER A 3 18.92 -20.32 5.59
C SER A 3 18.31 -20.11 6.98
N ILE A 4 19.10 -19.62 7.93
CA ILE A 4 18.64 -19.34 9.31
C ILE A 4 17.47 -18.35 9.34
N SER A 5 17.40 -17.43 8.37
CA SER A 5 16.32 -16.45 8.21
C SER A 5 15.26 -16.91 7.18
N SER A 6 15.23 -18.20 6.84
CA SER A 6 14.16 -18.75 5.99
C SER A 6 12.84 -18.80 6.74
N ALA A 7 11.73 -18.69 6.00
CA ALA A 7 10.39 -18.72 6.56
C ALA A 7 10.12 -19.95 7.45
N SER A 8 10.66 -21.11 7.09
CA SER A 8 10.50 -22.35 7.86
C SER A 8 11.27 -22.32 9.18
N GLN A 9 12.47 -21.73 9.19
CA GLN A 9 13.28 -21.58 10.41
C GLN A 9 12.69 -20.53 11.36
N ILE A 10 12.23 -19.39 10.84
CA ILE A 10 11.51 -18.37 11.62
C ILE A 10 10.26 -18.99 12.25
N LYS A 11 9.49 -19.76 11.48
CA LYS A 11 8.31 -20.48 11.98
C LYS A 11 8.66 -21.38 13.16
N LYS A 12 9.68 -22.25 13.03
CA LYS A 12 10.08 -23.19 14.08
C LYS A 12 10.45 -22.46 15.38
N ARG A 13 11.28 -21.42 15.29
CA ARG A 13 11.70 -20.63 16.47
C ARG A 13 10.54 -19.85 17.08
N THR A 14 9.69 -19.25 16.25
CA THR A 14 8.50 -18.52 16.72
C THR A 14 7.54 -19.44 17.47
N LEU A 15 7.24 -20.63 16.96
CA LEU A 15 6.37 -21.58 17.67
C LEU A 15 7.00 -22.04 18.99
N SER A 16 8.31 -22.34 19.01
CA SER A 16 9.02 -22.69 20.24
C SER A 16 9.03 -21.55 21.26
N PHE A 17 9.12 -20.29 20.80
CA PHE A 17 8.99 -19.11 21.65
C PHE A 17 7.57 -19.01 22.24
N LEU A 18 6.53 -19.07 21.39
CA LEU A 18 5.14 -18.91 21.81
C LEU A 18 4.68 -19.98 22.81
N GLN A 19 5.15 -21.22 22.65
CA GLN A 19 4.85 -22.32 23.57
C GLN A 19 5.40 -22.13 24.98
N LYS A 20 6.39 -21.24 25.16
CA LYS A 20 6.97 -20.93 26.48
C LYS A 20 6.24 -19.82 27.21
N ILE A 21 5.36 -19.08 26.52
CA ILE A 21 4.61 -17.98 27.12
C ILE A 21 3.30 -18.52 27.72
N PRO A 22 3.02 -18.27 29.02
CA PRO A 22 1.74 -18.63 29.64
C PRO A 22 0.54 -18.03 28.90
N LYS A 23 -0.57 -18.77 28.84
CA LYS A 23 -1.79 -18.35 28.13
C LYS A 23 -2.34 -17.04 28.71
N GLU A 24 -2.25 -16.88 30.02
CA GLU A 24 -2.77 -15.74 30.78
C GLU A 24 -2.12 -14.42 30.32
N ASN A 25 -0.83 -14.46 29.98
CA ASN A 25 -0.09 -13.27 29.51
C ASN A 25 -0.63 -12.76 28.17
N PHE A 26 -1.11 -13.67 27.30
CA PHE A 26 -1.80 -13.27 26.06
C PHE A 26 -3.15 -12.61 26.36
N LEU A 27 -3.93 -13.16 27.29
CA LEU A 27 -5.27 -12.64 27.62
C LEU A 27 -5.19 -11.26 28.29
N GLN A 28 -4.24 -11.11 29.20
CA GLN A 28 -3.97 -9.88 29.93
C GLN A 28 -3.21 -8.84 29.08
N LYS A 29 -2.66 -9.24 27.93
CA LYS A 29 -1.77 -8.41 27.07
C LYS A 29 -0.63 -7.81 27.90
N SER A 30 -0.07 -8.61 28.80
CA SER A 30 0.83 -8.14 29.85
C SER A 30 2.26 -7.86 29.35
N GLN A 31 3.07 -7.18 30.15
CA GLN A 31 4.47 -6.90 29.80
C GLN A 31 5.29 -8.20 29.67
N GLU A 32 4.89 -9.24 30.39
CA GLU A 32 5.46 -10.58 30.35
C GLU A 32 5.17 -11.32 29.02
N LEU A 33 4.31 -10.78 28.16
CA LEU A 33 4.23 -11.16 26.74
C LEU A 33 5.01 -10.19 25.86
N ILE A 34 4.78 -8.88 26.04
CA ILE A 34 5.26 -7.85 25.10
C ILE A 34 6.79 -7.77 25.09
N ILE A 35 7.44 -7.74 26.25
CA ILE A 35 8.90 -7.59 26.35
C ILE A 35 9.62 -8.80 25.72
N PRO A 36 9.30 -10.06 26.09
CA PRO A 36 9.92 -11.22 25.43
C PRO A 36 9.65 -11.28 23.92
N LEU A 37 8.48 -10.81 23.46
CA LEU A 37 8.16 -10.76 22.04
C LEU A 37 9.02 -9.72 21.29
N ILE A 38 9.28 -8.56 21.90
CA ILE A 38 10.21 -7.56 21.35
C ILE A 38 11.61 -8.15 21.23
N ASP A 39 12.10 -8.85 22.26
CA ASP A 39 13.42 -9.47 22.23
C ASP A 39 13.52 -10.57 21.17
N HIS A 40 12.45 -11.37 21.01
CA HIS A 40 12.34 -12.35 19.93
C HIS A 40 12.39 -11.67 18.55
N LEU A 41 11.65 -10.58 18.35
CA LEU A 41 11.67 -9.80 17.10
C LEU A 41 13.08 -9.25 16.78
N LYS A 42 13.74 -8.67 17.78
CA LYS A 42 15.11 -8.12 17.66
C LYS A 42 16.10 -9.24 17.30
N HIS A 43 16.01 -10.38 17.98
CA HIS A 43 16.85 -11.53 17.69
C HIS A 43 16.67 -12.03 16.25
N GLU A 44 15.43 -12.25 15.82
CA GLU A 44 15.12 -12.72 14.46
C GLU A 44 15.61 -11.76 13.36
N TYR A 45 15.57 -10.45 13.63
CA TYR A 45 16.12 -9.44 12.73
C TYR A 45 17.67 -9.40 12.73
N ALA A 46 18.29 -9.57 13.90
CA ALA A 46 19.74 -9.54 14.05
C ALA A 46 20.42 -10.71 13.33
N ILE A 47 19.81 -11.89 13.36
CA ILE A 47 20.36 -13.11 12.75
C ILE A 47 20.15 -13.21 11.22
N ILE A 48 19.56 -12.21 10.56
CA ILE A 48 19.47 -12.19 9.10
C ILE A 48 20.89 -12.10 8.52
N PRO A 49 21.33 -13.07 7.69
CA PRO A 49 22.64 -13.01 7.06
C PRO A 49 22.77 -11.77 6.17
N GLU A 50 23.93 -11.12 6.17
CA GLU A 50 24.14 -9.86 5.46
C GLU A 50 23.78 -9.94 3.97
N ARG A 51 24.19 -11.03 3.30
CA ARG A 51 23.86 -11.31 1.89
C ARG A 51 22.36 -11.40 1.58
N GLU A 52 21.52 -11.59 2.60
CA GLU A 52 20.07 -11.72 2.44
C GLU A 52 19.31 -10.44 2.81
N ARG A 53 19.99 -9.43 3.39
CA ARG A 53 19.37 -8.17 3.83
C ARG A 53 18.80 -7.32 2.69
N ILE A 54 19.25 -7.57 1.45
CA ILE A 54 18.70 -6.94 0.23
C ILE A 54 17.20 -7.28 0.05
N GLY A 55 16.78 -8.49 0.44
CA GLY A 55 15.40 -8.97 0.27
C GLY A 55 14.65 -9.24 1.58
N LYS A 56 15.37 -9.26 2.72
CA LYS A 56 14.81 -9.60 4.03
C LYS A 56 15.15 -8.51 5.04
N GLY A 57 14.12 -7.97 5.68
CA GLY A 57 14.27 -6.98 6.74
C GLY A 57 13.18 -7.09 7.79
N ALA A 58 12.94 -6.01 8.52
CA ALA A 58 11.98 -5.95 9.62
C ALA A 58 10.57 -6.46 9.23
N ILE A 59 10.01 -5.96 8.13
CA ILE A 59 8.70 -6.37 7.61
C ILE A 59 8.64 -7.85 7.27
N TYR A 60 9.73 -8.40 6.71
CA TYR A 60 9.80 -9.83 6.38
C TYR A 60 9.71 -10.70 7.63
N ILE A 61 10.49 -10.36 8.67
CA ILE A 61 10.49 -11.06 9.96
C ILE A 61 9.12 -10.94 10.63
N CYS A 62 8.61 -9.71 10.77
CA CYS A 62 7.32 -9.44 11.41
C CYS A 62 6.18 -10.16 10.70
N LYS A 63 6.21 -10.27 9.37
CA LYS A 63 5.18 -10.98 8.60
C LYS A 63 5.16 -12.48 8.88
N HIS A 64 6.33 -13.10 9.00
CA HIS A 64 6.42 -14.52 9.32
C HIS A 64 6.03 -14.80 10.78
N ILE A 65 6.44 -13.94 11.71
CA ILE A 65 6.04 -14.05 13.11
C ILE A 65 4.53 -13.82 13.28
N ALA A 66 3.96 -12.79 12.67
CA ALA A 66 2.53 -12.48 12.71
C ALA A 66 1.68 -13.68 12.26
N LYS A 67 2.10 -14.34 11.17
CA LYS A 67 1.41 -15.53 10.66
C LYS A 67 1.32 -16.64 11.70
N GLU A 68 2.44 -16.97 12.32
CA GLU A 68 2.50 -18.06 13.31
C GLU A 68 1.83 -17.66 14.62
N LEU A 69 1.96 -16.40 15.05
CA LEU A 69 1.28 -15.87 16.23
C LEU A 69 -0.24 -15.93 16.07
N VAL A 70 -0.81 -15.43 14.98
CA VAL A 70 -2.27 -15.51 14.75
C VAL A 70 -2.74 -16.96 14.65
N SER A 71 -1.96 -17.83 14.00
CA SER A 71 -2.25 -19.26 13.96
C SER A 71 -2.26 -19.89 15.36
N PHE A 72 -1.29 -19.55 16.22
CA PHE A 72 -1.21 -20.03 17.58
C PHE A 72 -2.36 -19.51 18.46
N LEU A 73 -2.65 -18.21 18.38
CA LEU A 73 -3.76 -17.59 19.10
C LEU A 73 -5.09 -18.28 18.77
N ILE A 74 -5.41 -18.44 17.48
CA ILE A 74 -6.70 -19.00 17.05
C ILE A 74 -6.76 -20.51 17.28
N ASN A 75 -5.74 -21.25 16.82
CA ASN A 75 -5.83 -22.71 16.76
C ASN A 75 -5.39 -23.40 18.05
N THR A 76 -4.50 -22.77 18.83
CA THR A 76 -3.96 -23.36 20.08
C THR A 76 -4.61 -22.74 21.30
N LEU A 77 -4.67 -21.40 21.38
CA LEU A 77 -5.24 -20.73 22.55
C LEU A 77 -6.75 -20.53 22.48
N GLN A 78 -7.37 -20.79 21.32
CA GLN A 78 -8.78 -20.55 21.03
C GLN A 78 -9.20 -19.10 21.34
N PHE A 79 -8.35 -18.14 20.95
CA PHE A 79 -8.60 -16.73 21.17
C PHE A 79 -9.85 -16.24 20.43
N GLU A 80 -10.71 -15.55 21.16
CA GLU A 80 -11.83 -14.83 20.56
C GLU A 80 -11.34 -13.73 19.62
N SER A 81 -12.14 -13.46 18.58
CA SER A 81 -11.81 -12.45 17.56
C SER A 81 -11.62 -11.05 18.15
N ASN A 82 -12.40 -10.66 19.16
CA ASN A 82 -12.23 -9.36 19.82
C ASN A 82 -10.90 -9.28 20.59
N ASN A 83 -10.51 -10.36 21.27
CA ASN A 83 -9.23 -10.42 21.98
C ASN A 83 -8.03 -10.29 21.03
N CYS A 84 -8.12 -10.84 19.82
CA CYS A 84 -7.11 -10.65 18.78
C CYS A 84 -6.97 -9.17 18.35
N LEU A 85 -8.09 -8.47 18.15
CA LEU A 85 -8.06 -7.05 17.79
C LEU A 85 -7.48 -6.19 18.92
N ASP A 86 -7.90 -6.45 20.16
CA ASP A 86 -7.40 -5.73 21.32
C ASP A 86 -5.91 -5.96 21.54
N LEU A 87 -5.42 -7.18 21.31
CA LEU A 87 -3.99 -7.46 21.33
C LEU A 87 -3.22 -6.61 20.30
N CYS A 88 -3.74 -6.48 19.08
CA CYS A 88 -3.12 -5.62 18.06
C CYS A 88 -3.05 -4.16 18.54
N ARG A 89 -4.12 -3.65 19.14
CA ARG A 89 -4.17 -2.28 19.69
C ARG A 89 -3.17 -2.09 20.81
N GLU A 90 -3.10 -3.02 21.76
CA GLU A 90 -2.16 -2.93 22.88
C GLU A 90 -0.71 -2.98 22.40
N PHE A 91 -0.38 -3.82 21.43
CA PHE A 91 0.96 -3.82 20.82
C PHE A 91 1.30 -2.48 20.16
N TYR A 92 0.36 -1.89 19.43
CA TYR A 92 0.58 -0.58 18.81
C TYR A 92 0.73 0.54 19.86
N ARG A 93 -0.09 0.52 20.91
CA ARG A 93 -0.06 1.52 21.99
C ARG A 93 1.18 1.43 22.86
N TYR A 94 1.64 0.22 23.15
CA TYR A 94 2.87 0.00 23.90
C TYR A 94 4.05 0.64 23.18
N ASP A 95 4.09 0.54 21.85
CA ASP A 95 5.10 1.17 21.03
C ASP A 95 5.12 2.70 21.15
N MET A 96 3.96 3.35 21.06
CA MET A 96 3.85 4.81 21.16
C MET A 96 4.45 5.38 22.47
N LYS A 97 4.64 4.54 23.49
CA LYS A 97 5.23 4.91 24.78
C LYS A 97 6.73 4.58 24.88
N ASN A 98 7.26 3.67 24.04
CA ASN A 98 8.57 3.05 24.24
C ASN A 98 9.46 2.97 22.98
N ASP A 99 8.98 3.46 21.83
CA ASP A 99 9.75 3.60 20.57
C ASP A 99 10.40 2.31 20.04
N PHE A 100 9.58 1.26 19.85
CA PHE A 100 9.94 -0.06 19.32
C PHE A 100 9.33 -0.34 17.94
N LEU A 101 9.78 0.37 16.90
CA LEU A 101 9.25 0.30 15.53
C LEU A 101 8.84 -1.11 14.99
N LEU A 102 9.57 -2.17 15.36
CA LEU A 102 9.21 -3.56 15.03
C LEU A 102 7.83 -3.99 15.54
N LEU A 103 7.42 -3.50 16.71
CA LEU A 103 6.14 -3.83 17.33
C LEU A 103 4.96 -3.16 16.59
N LYS A 104 5.13 -1.93 16.08
CA LYS A 104 4.16 -1.31 15.16
C LYS A 104 3.97 -2.15 13.90
N TYR A 105 5.06 -2.58 13.28
CA TYR A 105 4.99 -3.46 12.10
C TYR A 105 4.29 -4.76 12.43
N LEU A 106 4.67 -5.40 13.54
CA LEU A 106 4.09 -6.66 13.97
C LEU A 106 2.58 -6.49 14.23
N SER A 107 2.15 -5.44 14.94
CA SER A 107 0.74 -5.15 15.20
C SER A 107 -0.08 -5.07 13.91
N LEU A 108 0.36 -4.28 12.94
CA LEU A 108 -0.34 -4.14 11.65
C LEU A 108 -0.34 -5.43 10.83
N LEU A 109 0.72 -6.25 10.94
CA LEU A 109 0.82 -7.53 10.23
C LEU A 109 0.02 -8.66 10.92
N ILE A 110 -0.10 -8.64 12.25
CA ILE A 110 -1.05 -9.50 12.99
C ILE A 110 -2.47 -9.15 12.56
N LEU A 111 -2.80 -7.85 12.53
CA LEU A 111 -4.11 -7.40 12.07
C LEU A 111 -4.38 -7.86 10.64
N ALA A 112 -3.39 -7.76 9.74
CA ALA A 112 -3.51 -8.25 8.37
C ALA A 112 -3.76 -9.76 8.28
N GLU A 113 -3.03 -10.57 9.06
CA GLU A 113 -3.24 -12.02 9.08
C GLU A 113 -4.60 -12.38 9.69
N PHE A 114 -5.02 -11.71 10.77
CA PHE A 114 -6.33 -11.89 11.38
C PHE A 114 -7.46 -11.57 10.40
N LEU A 115 -7.44 -10.40 9.76
CA LEU A 115 -8.45 -10.00 8.77
C LEU A 115 -8.45 -10.89 7.52
N SER A 116 -7.35 -11.56 7.21
CA SER A 116 -7.32 -12.55 6.12
C SER A 116 -8.18 -13.80 6.43
N LYS A 117 -8.39 -14.09 7.72
CA LYS A 117 -9.24 -15.19 8.23
C LYS A 117 -10.63 -14.70 8.61
N SER A 118 -10.75 -13.46 9.09
CA SER A 118 -11.97 -12.89 9.65
C SER A 118 -12.29 -11.49 9.06
N PRO A 119 -12.53 -11.38 7.74
CA PRO A 119 -12.67 -10.09 7.05
C PRO A 119 -13.88 -9.26 7.49
N GLN A 120 -14.90 -9.88 8.10
CA GLN A 120 -16.07 -9.19 8.64
C GLN A 120 -15.74 -8.20 9.77
N TYR A 121 -14.56 -8.33 10.38
CA TYR A 121 -14.08 -7.44 11.43
C TYR A 121 -13.41 -6.16 10.91
N LEU A 122 -13.37 -5.92 9.59
CA LEU A 122 -12.77 -4.71 9.00
C LEU A 122 -13.25 -3.43 9.69
N HIS A 123 -14.57 -3.28 9.88
CA HIS A 123 -15.15 -2.08 10.52
C HIS A 123 -14.62 -1.84 11.94
N ARG A 124 -14.34 -2.92 12.70
CA ARG A 124 -13.77 -2.84 14.05
C ARG A 124 -12.27 -2.62 14.05
N ALA A 125 -11.61 -2.58 12.90
CA ALA A 125 -10.17 -2.42 12.78
C ALA A 125 -9.78 -1.07 12.14
N ILE A 126 -10.75 -0.28 11.69
CA ILE A 126 -10.52 0.99 10.99
C ILE A 126 -9.67 1.94 11.84
N ASP A 127 -9.93 2.02 13.14
CA ASP A 127 -9.19 2.88 14.07
C ASP A 127 -7.68 2.58 14.03
N LEU A 128 -7.30 1.30 14.13
CA LEU A 128 -5.90 0.88 14.10
C LEU A 128 -5.27 1.02 12.70
N ILE A 129 -6.04 0.78 11.64
CA ILE A 129 -5.58 0.97 10.26
C ILE A 129 -5.30 2.46 10.00
N GLU A 130 -6.24 3.34 10.36
CA GLU A 130 -6.08 4.79 10.17
C GLU A 130 -4.93 5.31 11.03
N LEU A 131 -4.76 4.83 12.28
CA LEU A 131 -3.62 5.17 13.13
C LEU A 131 -2.28 4.82 12.47
N GLY A 132 -2.14 3.59 11.97
CA GLY A 132 -0.95 3.16 11.22
C GLY A 132 -0.73 3.94 9.92
N ALA A 133 -1.81 4.32 9.25
CA ALA A 133 -1.73 5.06 8.00
C ALA A 133 -1.33 6.52 8.19
N THR A 134 -1.59 7.12 9.35
CA THR A 134 -1.21 8.50 9.67
C THR A 134 0.02 8.60 10.56
N ASP A 135 0.70 7.48 10.84
CA ASP A 135 1.92 7.46 11.64
C ASP A 135 3.02 8.34 11.02
N GLU A 136 3.87 8.93 11.86
CA GLU A 136 4.97 9.79 11.43
C GLU A 136 6.02 9.01 10.62
N GLU A 137 6.22 7.73 10.97
CA GLU A 137 7.15 6.84 10.28
C GLU A 137 6.57 6.35 8.96
N TRP A 138 7.24 6.71 7.86
CA TRP A 138 6.78 6.37 6.50
C TRP A 138 6.64 4.85 6.31
N SER A 139 7.55 4.07 6.86
CA SER A 139 7.51 2.60 6.78
C SER A 139 6.31 1.99 7.50
N VAL A 140 5.81 2.62 8.57
CA VAL A 140 4.58 2.21 9.26
C VAL A 140 3.37 2.51 8.37
N ARG A 141 3.36 3.69 7.72
CA ARG A 141 2.34 4.02 6.71
C ARG A 141 2.32 3.01 5.56
N GLU A 142 3.49 2.59 5.05
CA GLU A 142 3.55 1.53 4.04
C GLU A 142 3.04 0.18 4.56
N THR A 143 3.23 -0.11 5.85
CA THR A 143 2.78 -1.35 6.46
C THR A 143 1.25 -1.37 6.68
N SER A 144 0.63 -0.20 6.87
CA SER A 144 -0.83 -0.07 7.08
C SER A 144 -1.67 -0.53 5.89
N ILE A 145 -1.07 -0.74 4.70
CA ILE A 145 -1.77 -1.27 3.53
C ILE A 145 -2.07 -2.78 3.66
N TYR A 146 -1.29 -3.54 4.44
CA TYR A 146 -1.41 -5.01 4.49
C TYR A 146 -2.78 -5.49 5.02
N PRO A 147 -3.35 -4.90 6.09
CA PRO A 147 -4.74 -5.15 6.49
C PRO A 147 -5.74 -4.96 5.36
N ILE A 148 -5.61 -3.89 4.58
CA ILE A 148 -6.47 -3.60 3.43
C ILE A 148 -6.31 -4.64 2.33
N ILE A 149 -5.08 -5.04 2.02
CA ILE A 149 -4.80 -6.09 1.02
C ILE A 149 -5.46 -7.41 1.43
N SER A 150 -5.41 -7.78 2.71
CA SER A 150 -6.08 -8.97 3.22
C SER A 150 -7.60 -8.91 3.02
N CYS A 151 -8.22 -7.76 3.31
CA CYS A 151 -9.65 -7.55 3.12
C CYS A 151 -10.03 -7.48 1.63
N LEU A 152 -9.28 -6.79 0.76
CA LEU A 152 -9.53 -6.74 -0.69
C LEU A 152 -9.50 -8.13 -1.35
N LYS A 153 -8.73 -9.07 -0.78
CA LYS A 153 -8.68 -10.46 -1.26
C LYS A 153 -9.93 -11.26 -0.90
N LYS A 154 -10.60 -10.92 0.21
CA LYS A 154 -11.69 -11.72 0.80
C LYS A 154 -13.07 -11.09 0.67
N ASN A 155 -13.16 -9.78 0.85
CA ASN A 155 -14.39 -8.99 0.79
C ASN A 155 -14.13 -7.66 0.03
N PRO A 156 -13.95 -7.72 -1.30
CA PRO A 156 -13.55 -6.56 -2.10
C PRO A 156 -14.57 -5.42 -2.05
N ASP A 157 -15.87 -5.70 -2.07
CA ASP A 157 -16.90 -4.66 -2.15
C ASP A 157 -16.92 -3.77 -0.90
N THR A 158 -17.02 -4.36 0.30
CA THR A 158 -16.95 -3.60 1.56
C THR A 158 -15.62 -2.87 1.71
N THR A 159 -14.53 -3.48 1.27
CA THR A 159 -13.20 -2.84 1.37
C THR A 159 -13.08 -1.65 0.42
N LEU A 160 -13.62 -1.75 -0.80
CA LEU A 160 -13.65 -0.65 -1.77
C LEU A 160 -14.53 0.50 -1.29
N GLU A 161 -15.64 0.20 -0.62
CA GLU A 161 -16.48 1.23 0.01
C GLU A 161 -15.72 2.00 1.09
N TYR A 162 -15.00 1.30 1.97
CA TYR A 162 -14.14 1.95 2.95
C TYR A 162 -13.06 2.83 2.29
N LEU A 163 -12.36 2.31 1.29
CA LEU A 163 -11.34 3.08 0.55
C LEU A 163 -11.96 4.30 -0.16
N ASN A 164 -13.20 4.19 -0.65
CA ASN A 164 -13.95 5.31 -1.20
C ASN A 164 -14.14 6.44 -0.21
N ASN A 165 -14.48 6.11 1.03
CA ASN A 165 -14.65 7.11 2.09
C ASN A 165 -13.33 7.83 2.39
N LEU A 166 -12.20 7.11 2.34
CA LEU A 166 -10.88 7.70 2.55
C LEU A 166 -10.53 8.74 1.49
N THR A 167 -11.02 8.64 0.26
CA THR A 167 -10.73 9.63 -0.81
C THR A 167 -11.20 11.05 -0.48
N ASN A 168 -12.14 11.20 0.45
CA ASN A 168 -12.69 12.49 0.86
C ASN A 168 -12.12 13.01 2.19
N ARG A 169 -11.16 12.31 2.82
CA ARG A 169 -10.57 12.72 4.09
C ARG A 169 -9.68 13.94 3.93
N SER A 170 -9.62 14.80 4.95
CA SER A 170 -8.72 15.97 4.99
C SER A 170 -7.25 15.57 5.05
N ASN A 171 -6.93 14.48 5.76
CA ASN A 171 -5.57 13.97 5.89
C ASN A 171 -5.08 13.30 4.59
N GLU A 172 -3.95 13.77 4.06
CA GLU A 172 -3.37 13.24 2.82
C GLU A 172 -2.87 11.80 2.93
N ASN A 173 -2.44 11.36 4.11
CA ASN A 173 -1.97 9.99 4.33
C ASN A 173 -3.13 8.99 4.19
N LEU A 174 -4.32 9.34 4.66
CA LEU A 174 -5.53 8.51 4.49
C LEU A 174 -5.98 8.44 3.04
N ARG A 175 -5.96 9.58 2.32
CA ARG A 175 -6.23 9.58 0.87
C ARG A 175 -5.20 8.73 0.12
N ARG A 176 -3.93 8.79 0.52
CA ARG A 176 -2.89 7.94 -0.05
C ARG A 176 -3.10 6.46 0.27
N LEU A 177 -3.48 6.10 1.49
CA LEU A 177 -3.81 4.72 1.86
C LEU A 177 -4.81 4.13 0.85
N SER A 178 -5.82 4.90 0.45
CA SER A 178 -6.77 4.50 -0.60
C SER A 178 -6.08 4.17 -1.93
N SER A 179 -5.25 5.06 -2.47
CA SER A 179 -4.64 4.84 -3.79
C SER A 179 -3.53 3.79 -3.76
N GLU A 180 -2.75 3.71 -2.67
CA GLU A 180 -1.61 2.80 -2.53
C GLU A 180 -2.07 1.35 -2.36
N SER A 181 -3.13 1.12 -1.58
CA SER A 181 -3.68 -0.23 -1.34
C SER A 181 -4.26 -0.87 -2.60
N LEU A 182 -4.61 -0.07 -3.60
CA LEU A 182 -5.21 -0.52 -4.86
C LEU A 182 -4.18 -0.80 -5.96
N ARG A 183 -2.88 -0.72 -5.66
CA ARG A 183 -1.85 -1.03 -6.65
C ARG A 183 -1.91 -2.52 -7.01
N PRO A 184 -1.76 -2.88 -8.30
CA PRO A 184 -1.92 -4.26 -8.74
C PRO A 184 -0.81 -5.18 -8.20
N SER A 185 -1.10 -5.89 -7.11
CA SER A 185 -0.20 -6.86 -6.48
C SER A 185 -0.40 -8.29 -6.99
N GLY A 186 0.61 -9.15 -6.84
CA GLY A 186 0.48 -10.57 -7.17
C GLY A 186 -0.53 -11.32 -6.28
N ALA A 187 -0.83 -10.76 -5.10
CA ALA A 187 -1.77 -11.35 -4.14
C ALA A 187 -3.24 -11.17 -4.54
N ILE A 188 -3.57 -10.15 -5.35
CA ILE A 188 -4.94 -9.79 -5.72
C ILE A 188 -5.07 -9.73 -7.25
N LYS A 189 -5.32 -10.88 -7.88
CA LYS A 189 -5.37 -11.01 -9.35
C LYS A 189 -6.45 -10.12 -9.99
N TRP A 190 -7.58 -9.91 -9.32
CA TRP A 190 -8.72 -9.17 -9.89
C TRP A 190 -8.42 -7.68 -10.14
N LEU A 191 -7.48 -7.06 -9.40
CA LEU A 191 -7.05 -5.68 -9.64
C LEU A 191 -6.46 -5.48 -11.05
N ARG A 192 -5.90 -6.54 -11.63
CA ARG A 192 -5.29 -6.56 -12.97
C ARG A 192 -6.28 -6.96 -14.07
N ASN A 193 -7.52 -7.31 -13.71
CA ASN A 193 -8.55 -7.69 -14.67
C ASN A 193 -9.30 -6.43 -15.12
N ALA A 194 -9.17 -6.10 -16.39
CA ALA A 194 -9.81 -4.93 -16.99
C ALA A 194 -11.34 -4.94 -16.87
N ASN A 195 -11.99 -6.10 -16.71
CA ASN A 195 -13.44 -6.21 -16.56
C ASN A 195 -13.93 -6.10 -15.11
N LYS A 196 -13.03 -5.98 -14.13
CA LYS A 196 -13.38 -5.99 -12.70
C LYS A 196 -12.91 -4.77 -11.92
N ASN A 197 -12.24 -3.82 -12.56
CA ASN A 197 -11.54 -2.75 -11.86
C ASN A 197 -12.17 -1.36 -12.04
N ASP A 198 -13.41 -1.24 -12.53
CA ASP A 198 -14.06 0.05 -12.73
C ASP A 198 -14.18 0.86 -11.43
N LYS A 199 -14.57 0.20 -10.32
CA LYS A 199 -14.59 0.83 -8.99
C LYS A 199 -13.21 1.36 -8.58
N VAL A 200 -12.14 0.65 -8.91
CA VAL A 200 -10.76 1.08 -8.64
C VAL A 200 -10.41 2.33 -9.45
N LEU A 201 -10.70 2.34 -10.74
CA LEU A 201 -10.42 3.51 -11.59
C LEU A 201 -11.27 4.72 -11.19
N HIS A 202 -12.51 4.50 -10.75
CA HIS A 202 -13.35 5.55 -10.19
C HIS A 202 -12.71 6.19 -8.95
N LEU A 203 -12.22 5.37 -8.00
CA LEU A 203 -11.51 5.84 -6.81
C LEU A 203 -10.27 6.65 -7.15
N LEU A 204 -9.41 6.12 -8.03
CA LEU A 204 -8.21 6.84 -8.49
C LEU A 204 -8.57 8.16 -9.20
N SER A 205 -9.70 8.19 -9.91
CA SER A 205 -10.19 9.41 -10.57
C SER A 205 -10.61 10.51 -9.60
N LYS A 206 -11.09 10.18 -8.39
CA LYS A 206 -11.36 11.18 -7.35
C LYS A 206 -10.09 11.88 -6.88
N LEU A 207 -8.97 11.15 -6.87
CA LEU A 207 -7.67 11.63 -6.39
C LEU A 207 -6.77 12.17 -7.51
N ARG A 208 -7.23 12.20 -8.77
CA ARG A 208 -6.40 12.58 -9.94
C ARG A 208 -5.78 13.96 -9.85
N ALA A 209 -6.48 14.90 -9.21
CA ALA A 209 -6.13 16.31 -9.08
C ALA A 209 -5.80 16.70 -7.63
N ASP A 210 -5.56 15.72 -6.75
CA ASP A 210 -5.36 15.93 -5.30
C ASP A 210 -4.37 17.07 -5.03
N ASN A 211 -4.61 17.88 -4.00
CA ASN A 211 -3.69 18.96 -3.63
C ASN A 211 -2.30 18.45 -3.21
N SER A 212 -2.24 17.25 -2.63
CA SER A 212 -1.01 16.61 -2.18
C SER A 212 -0.24 15.97 -3.32
N ILE A 213 1.03 16.37 -3.49
CA ILE A 213 1.95 15.68 -4.40
C ILE A 213 2.18 14.22 -3.98
N TYR A 214 2.09 13.91 -2.69
CA TYR A 214 2.28 12.57 -2.15
C TYR A 214 1.15 11.62 -2.59
N VAL A 215 -0.09 12.10 -2.55
CA VAL A 215 -1.26 11.36 -3.08
C VAL A 215 -1.16 11.21 -4.59
N ARG A 216 -0.88 12.29 -5.33
CA ARG A 216 -0.76 12.24 -6.80
C ARG A 216 0.33 11.25 -7.26
N LYS A 217 1.47 11.20 -6.55
CA LYS A 217 2.53 10.19 -6.80
C LYS A 217 1.98 8.77 -6.68
N SER A 218 1.22 8.47 -5.63
CA SER A 218 0.59 7.16 -5.43
C SER A 218 -0.41 6.82 -6.54
N VAL A 219 -1.30 7.75 -6.91
CA VAL A 219 -2.24 7.58 -8.03
C VAL A 219 -1.51 7.32 -9.35
N GLY A 220 -0.52 8.14 -9.70
CA GLY A 220 0.23 7.96 -10.93
C GLY A 220 1.03 6.66 -10.96
N ASN A 221 1.61 6.23 -9.82
CA ASN A 221 2.25 4.92 -9.71
C ASN A 221 1.28 3.76 -9.88
N ASN A 222 0.06 3.88 -9.33
CA ASN A 222 -0.98 2.89 -9.49
C ASN A 222 -1.36 2.74 -10.97
N LEU A 223 -1.66 3.85 -11.65
CA LEU A 223 -2.00 3.85 -13.08
C LEU A 223 -0.86 3.35 -13.96
N LYS A 224 0.39 3.68 -13.64
CA LYS A 224 1.59 3.11 -14.30
C LYS A 224 1.61 1.59 -14.17
N ASP A 225 1.31 1.06 -12.99
CA ASP A 225 1.35 -0.38 -12.77
C ASP A 225 0.17 -1.08 -13.47
N LEU A 226 -1.02 -0.47 -13.50
CA LEU A 226 -2.18 -0.96 -14.23
C LEU A 226 -2.00 -0.91 -15.74
N SER A 227 -1.29 0.09 -16.28
CA SER A 227 -1.06 0.21 -17.72
C SER A 227 -0.25 -0.95 -18.32
N LYS A 228 0.46 -1.72 -17.47
CA LYS A 228 1.14 -2.96 -17.89
C LYS A 228 0.17 -4.09 -18.24
N TYR A 229 -1.08 -4.01 -17.77
CA TYR A 229 -2.10 -5.06 -17.91
C TYR A 229 -3.27 -4.59 -18.79
N MET A 230 -3.53 -3.29 -18.86
CA MET A 230 -4.69 -2.72 -19.57
C MET A 230 -4.37 -1.33 -20.15
N PRO A 231 -3.38 -1.21 -21.04
CA PRO A 231 -2.88 0.08 -21.53
C PRO A 231 -3.99 0.95 -22.15
N GLU A 232 -4.81 0.39 -23.03
CA GLU A 232 -5.92 1.10 -23.70
C GLU A 232 -6.94 1.66 -22.68
N LYS A 233 -7.31 0.87 -21.67
CA LYS A 233 -8.26 1.31 -20.63
C LYS A 233 -7.71 2.48 -19.82
N ILE A 234 -6.41 2.47 -19.52
CA ILE A 234 -5.76 3.58 -18.80
C ILE A 234 -5.61 4.83 -19.68
N LEU A 235 -5.29 4.68 -20.97
CA LEU A 235 -5.25 5.80 -21.92
C LEU A 235 -6.63 6.44 -22.08
N ASN A 236 -7.68 5.63 -22.25
CA ASN A 236 -9.06 6.11 -22.33
C ASN A 236 -9.48 6.87 -21.07
N LEU A 237 -9.11 6.37 -19.89
CA LEU A 237 -9.35 7.07 -18.62
C LEU A 237 -8.70 8.46 -18.60
N MET A 238 -7.45 8.57 -19.03
CA MET A 238 -6.72 9.83 -19.05
C MET A 238 -7.27 10.80 -20.10
N GLY A 239 -7.65 10.32 -21.28
CA GLY A 239 -8.38 11.12 -22.27
C GLY A 239 -9.68 11.68 -21.71
N ASN A 240 -10.43 10.89 -20.94
CA ASN A 240 -11.62 11.36 -20.25
C ASN A 240 -11.32 12.39 -19.16
N TRP A 241 -10.19 12.27 -18.45
CA TRP A 241 -9.75 13.29 -17.49
C TRP A 241 -9.42 14.63 -18.16
N ILE A 242 -8.77 14.60 -19.32
CA ILE A 242 -8.51 15.81 -20.12
C ILE A 242 -9.82 16.49 -20.52
N LYS A 243 -10.77 15.73 -21.08
CA LYS A 243 -12.08 16.23 -21.53
C LYS A 243 -12.89 16.83 -20.37
N SER A 244 -13.05 16.08 -19.28
CA SER A 244 -13.82 16.50 -18.09
C SER A 244 -13.19 17.70 -17.37
N SER A 245 -11.87 17.84 -17.41
CA SER A 245 -11.16 18.99 -16.83
C SER A 245 -11.10 20.20 -17.78
N LYS A 246 -11.78 20.13 -18.94
CA LYS A 246 -11.84 21.14 -19.99
C LYS A 246 -10.44 21.60 -20.44
N ILE A 247 -9.47 20.68 -20.45
CA ILE A 247 -8.09 20.97 -20.85
C ILE A 247 -8.02 20.94 -22.37
N LYS A 248 -7.62 22.06 -22.97
CA LYS A 248 -7.31 22.12 -24.41
C LYS A 248 -5.92 21.57 -24.65
N VAL A 249 -5.83 20.48 -25.40
CA VAL A 249 -4.54 19.86 -25.76
C VAL A 249 -3.86 20.72 -26.81
N LYS A 250 -2.61 21.07 -26.53
CA LYS A 250 -1.69 21.80 -27.40
C LYS A 250 -0.37 21.06 -27.41
N ASP A 251 0.46 21.34 -28.40
CA ASP A 251 1.79 20.74 -28.54
C ASP A 251 2.63 20.87 -27.26
N ASP A 252 2.50 21.99 -26.55
CA ASP A 252 3.22 22.33 -25.32
C ASP A 252 2.47 22.02 -24.01
N LEU A 253 1.35 21.27 -24.04
CA LEU A 253 0.49 21.04 -22.86
C LEU A 253 1.28 20.51 -21.65
N ALA A 254 2.22 19.60 -21.88
CA ALA A 254 3.06 19.03 -20.81
C ALA A 254 3.93 20.05 -20.07
N SER A 255 4.07 21.29 -20.58
CA SER A 255 4.76 22.40 -19.91
C SER A 255 3.93 23.08 -18.82
N GLU A 256 2.62 22.81 -18.74
CA GLU A 256 1.72 23.27 -17.67
C GLU A 256 1.56 24.80 -17.53
N LYS A 257 2.14 25.61 -18.43
CA LYS A 257 2.23 27.09 -18.29
C LYS A 257 0.89 27.84 -18.28
N ARG A 258 -0.15 27.28 -18.89
CA ARG A 258 -1.45 27.94 -19.13
C ARG A 258 -2.60 27.29 -18.35
N LEU A 259 -2.27 26.48 -17.35
CA LEU A 259 -3.24 25.66 -16.62
C LEU A 259 -3.49 26.21 -15.23
N ASN A 260 -4.75 26.18 -14.79
CA ASN A 260 -5.08 26.44 -13.40
C ASN A 260 -4.50 25.34 -12.48
N LYS A 261 -4.57 25.53 -11.15
CA LYS A 261 -3.94 24.59 -10.19
C LYS A 261 -4.47 23.14 -10.34
N GLU A 262 -5.78 22.97 -10.48
CA GLU A 262 -6.40 21.65 -10.62
C GLU A 262 -5.95 20.98 -11.93
N GLN A 263 -6.00 21.70 -13.05
CA GLN A 263 -5.55 21.21 -14.35
C GLN A 263 -4.06 20.83 -14.32
N ARG A 264 -3.21 21.63 -13.65
CA ARG A 264 -1.79 21.28 -13.44
C ARG A 264 -1.65 19.97 -12.67
N ASN A 265 -2.43 19.79 -11.61
CA ASN A 265 -2.42 18.55 -10.84
C ASN A 265 -2.83 17.34 -11.68
N VAL A 266 -3.88 17.46 -12.51
CA VAL A 266 -4.31 16.39 -13.44
C VAL A 266 -3.18 16.05 -14.42
N ILE A 267 -2.60 17.05 -15.10
CA ILE A 267 -1.50 16.84 -16.05
C ILE A 267 -0.28 16.23 -15.39
N TRP A 268 0.06 16.68 -14.18
CA TRP A 268 1.14 16.11 -13.40
C TRP A 268 0.92 14.61 -13.15
N THR A 269 -0.30 14.21 -12.74
CA THR A 269 -0.64 12.81 -12.47
C THR A 269 -0.58 11.97 -13.74
N ILE A 270 -1.09 12.47 -14.87
CA ILE A 270 -1.04 11.79 -16.18
C ILE A 270 0.41 11.58 -16.60
N LYS A 271 1.26 12.62 -16.56
CA LYS A 271 2.70 12.52 -16.88
C LYS A 271 3.38 11.49 -15.98
N HIS A 272 3.08 11.51 -14.69
CA HIS A 272 3.64 10.53 -13.77
C HIS A 272 3.23 9.11 -14.16
N ALA A 273 1.96 8.86 -14.49
CA ALA A 273 1.49 7.55 -14.89
C ALA A 273 2.08 7.05 -16.23
N MET A 274 2.20 7.94 -17.21
CA MET A 274 2.56 7.59 -18.59
C MET A 274 4.06 7.53 -18.86
N ARG A 275 4.90 7.83 -17.86
CA ARG A 275 6.37 7.82 -18.02
C ARG A 275 6.95 6.50 -18.57
N TRP A 276 6.27 5.38 -18.31
CA TRP A 276 6.72 4.06 -18.72
C TRP A 276 6.11 3.55 -20.03
N ILE A 277 4.87 3.95 -20.35
CA ILE A 277 4.14 3.41 -21.50
C ILE A 277 4.76 3.87 -22.83
N ARG A 278 5.23 5.13 -22.89
CA ARG A 278 5.93 5.70 -24.06
C ARG A 278 7.11 4.84 -24.52
N LYS A 279 7.93 4.38 -23.56
CA LYS A 279 9.13 3.58 -23.84
C LYS A 279 8.82 2.13 -24.19
N ARG A 280 7.72 1.59 -23.63
CA ARG A 280 7.43 0.16 -23.68
C ARG A 280 6.49 -0.24 -24.80
N ASP A 281 5.61 0.67 -25.22
CA ASP A 281 4.61 0.40 -26.26
C ASP A 281 4.46 1.60 -27.20
N PRO A 282 5.28 1.65 -28.29
CA PRO A 282 5.21 2.73 -29.28
C PRO A 282 3.84 2.87 -29.95
N LYS A 283 2.98 1.84 -29.92
CA LYS A 283 1.64 1.91 -30.51
C LYS A 283 0.78 2.95 -29.77
N CYS A 284 1.01 3.13 -28.47
CA CYS A 284 0.32 4.10 -27.63
C CYS A 284 0.73 5.57 -27.88
N ASN A 285 1.74 5.82 -28.74
CA ASN A 285 2.27 7.18 -28.94
C ASN A 285 1.26 8.13 -29.56
N LYS A 286 0.35 7.62 -30.40
CA LYS A 286 -0.69 8.42 -31.02
C LYS A 286 -1.66 8.96 -29.96
N GLU A 287 -2.17 8.09 -29.10
CA GLU A 287 -3.08 8.44 -28.01
C GLU A 287 -2.37 9.34 -26.99
N LEU A 288 -1.11 9.07 -26.68
CA LEU A 288 -0.33 9.94 -25.78
C LEU A 288 -0.16 11.35 -26.35
N LYS A 289 0.06 11.50 -27.68
CA LYS A 289 0.08 12.81 -28.35
C LYS A 289 -1.27 13.52 -28.19
N GLU A 290 -2.37 12.79 -28.34
CA GLU A 290 -3.72 13.33 -28.18
C GLU A 290 -4.06 13.72 -26.72
N ILE A 291 -3.36 13.15 -25.73
CA ILE A 291 -3.58 13.44 -24.30
C ILE A 291 -2.64 14.54 -23.79
N LEU A 292 -1.36 14.53 -24.19
CA LEU A 292 -0.30 15.37 -23.60
C LEU A 292 0.39 16.33 -24.58
N GLY A 293 0.05 16.28 -25.87
CA GLY A 293 0.68 17.07 -26.92
C GLY A 293 1.95 16.44 -27.49
N ILE A 294 2.36 16.88 -28.68
CA ILE A 294 3.52 16.31 -29.40
C ILE A 294 4.84 16.52 -28.64
N ASN A 295 5.02 17.64 -27.93
CA ASN A 295 6.29 17.91 -27.23
C ASN A 295 6.52 16.91 -26.10
N TYR A 296 5.46 16.36 -25.50
CA TYR A 296 5.62 15.27 -24.53
C TYR A 296 6.24 14.03 -25.19
N ILE A 297 5.81 13.66 -26.39
CA ILE A 297 6.36 12.49 -27.10
C ILE A 297 7.83 12.70 -27.46
N LEU A 298 8.14 13.87 -28.01
CA LEU A 298 9.46 14.22 -28.53
C LEU A 298 10.52 14.36 -27.42
N TYR A 299 10.15 14.95 -26.28
CA TYR A 299 11.14 15.42 -25.30
C TYR A 299 11.03 14.77 -23.91
N PHE A 300 10.07 13.87 -23.67
CA PHE A 300 9.96 13.23 -22.37
C PHE A 300 11.05 12.18 -22.15
N ASP A 301 12.23 12.58 -21.70
CA ASP A 301 13.23 11.69 -21.15
C ASP A 301 13.31 11.87 -19.63
N GLU A 302 13.34 10.77 -18.86
CA GLU A 302 13.18 10.79 -17.39
C GLU A 302 14.21 11.68 -16.66
N LYS A 303 15.30 12.07 -17.35
CA LYS A 303 16.43 12.83 -16.80
C LYS A 303 16.67 14.20 -17.43
N SER A 304 16.00 14.56 -18.51
CA SER A 304 16.39 15.72 -19.32
C SER A 304 15.20 16.38 -19.98
N ASN A 305 15.15 17.72 -19.90
CA ASN A 305 14.26 18.63 -20.62
C ASN A 305 12.85 18.92 -20.06
N LYS A 306 12.81 19.59 -18.90
CA LYS A 306 11.69 20.49 -18.54
C LYS A 306 11.60 21.76 -19.41
N TYR A 307 12.64 22.06 -20.20
CA TYR A 307 12.80 23.33 -20.93
C TYR A 307 13.13 23.19 -22.42
N ALA A 308 13.10 21.99 -23.00
CA ALA A 308 13.23 21.86 -24.45
C ALA A 308 12.14 22.67 -25.13
N LYS A 309 12.55 23.76 -25.79
CA LYS A 309 11.75 24.44 -26.79
C LYS A 309 12.10 23.81 -28.14
N PRO A 310 11.11 23.51 -28.99
CA PRO A 310 11.42 23.23 -30.39
C PRO A 310 12.08 24.47 -30.99
N ASN A 311 13.11 24.26 -31.81
CA ASN A 311 13.45 25.24 -32.85
C ASN A 311 12.33 25.25 -33.88
#